data_AF-A0A222FKY2-F1
#
_entry.id   AF-A0A222FKY2-F1
#
_cell.length_a   1.000
_cell.length_b   1.000
_cell.length_c   1.000
_cell.angle_alpha   90.00
_cell.angle_beta   90.00
_cell.angle_gamma   90.00
#
_symmetry.space_group_name_H-M   'P 1'
#
loop_
_entity.id
_entity.type
_entity.pdbx_description
1 polymer ?
#
loop_
_entity_poly.entity_id
_entity_poly.type
_entity_poly.pdbx_seq_one_letter_code
_entity_poly.pdbx_strand_id
1 'polypeptide(L)'
;MRALAVLFLIAGVAQAEEKIYELEFESDSNWTSIEIRDDAEFVNAPAGETMNVTAKDGLRSYTISPKKIHIRSRTRGQINMNLFVRSPNNVLGLTICKGSASSYTWIKSEQSRQKNDLKERNHCEPAALVLNLF
;
A
#
# COMPACT_ATOMS: atom_id res chain seq x y z
N MET A 1 -47.33 27.36 -30.45
CA MET A 1 -46.68 27.55 -29.13
C MET A 1 -45.78 26.35 -28.91
N ARG A 2 -44.47 26.57 -28.74
CA ARG A 2 -43.43 25.52 -28.72
C ARG A 2 -43.37 24.88 -27.34
N ALA A 3 -43.48 23.55 -27.28
CA ALA A 3 -43.25 22.78 -26.06
C ALA A 3 -41.75 22.72 -25.76
N LEU A 4 -41.36 23.19 -24.58
CA LEU A 4 -39.99 23.11 -24.08
C LEU A 4 -39.84 21.78 -23.31
N ALA A 5 -39.09 20.83 -23.85
CA ALA A 5 -38.72 19.62 -23.14
C ALA A 5 -37.47 19.88 -22.30
N VAL A 6 -37.60 19.81 -20.98
CA VAL A 6 -36.47 19.86 -20.04
C VAL A 6 -35.91 18.44 -19.92
N LEU A 7 -34.72 18.19 -20.48
CA LEU A 7 -33.97 16.95 -20.28
C LEU A 7 -33.22 17.05 -18.94
N PHE A 8 -33.61 16.23 -17.97
CA PHE A 8 -32.81 15.97 -16.78
C PHE A 8 -31.63 15.07 -17.16
N LEU A 9 -30.42 15.64 -17.26
CA LEU A 9 -29.19 14.85 -17.27
C LEU A 9 -28.97 14.30 -15.86
N ILE A 10 -29.25 13.01 -15.66
CA ILE A 10 -28.76 12.27 -14.50
C ILE A 10 -27.30 11.94 -14.81
N ALA A 11 -26.38 12.77 -14.33
CA ALA A 11 -24.96 12.44 -14.32
C ALA A 11 -24.74 11.29 -13.32
N GLY A 12 -24.76 10.06 -13.82
CA GLY A 12 -24.30 8.91 -13.05
C GLY A 12 -22.81 9.09 -12.79
N VAL A 13 -22.45 9.50 -11.57
CA VAL A 13 -21.10 9.28 -11.04
C VAL A 13 -20.92 7.77 -10.99
N ALA A 14 -20.13 7.24 -11.92
CA ALA A 14 -19.62 5.88 -11.83
C ALA A 14 -18.75 5.83 -10.56
N GLN A 15 -19.31 5.34 -9.46
CA GLN A 15 -18.51 4.90 -8.33
C GLN A 15 -17.62 3.78 -8.86
N ALA A 16 -16.31 4.06 -8.98
CA ALA A 16 -15.33 3.02 -9.19
C ALA A 16 -15.55 1.96 -8.11
N GLU A 17 -15.88 0.74 -8.54
CA GLU A 17 -16.12 -0.39 -7.66
C GLU A 17 -14.91 -0.53 -6.73
N GLU A 18 -15.17 -0.36 -5.43
CA GLU A 18 -14.11 -0.29 -4.42
C GLU A 18 -13.46 -1.67 -4.29
N LYS A 19 -12.24 -1.83 -4.82
CA LYS A 19 -11.54 -3.12 -4.88
C LYS A 19 -10.53 -3.24 -3.74
N ILE A 20 -10.39 -4.47 -3.24
CA ILE A 20 -9.34 -4.82 -2.28
C ILE A 20 -8.23 -5.54 -3.04
N TYR A 21 -7.00 -5.05 -2.87
CA TYR A 21 -5.80 -5.56 -3.51
C TYR A 21 -4.88 -6.17 -2.45
N GLU A 22 -4.31 -7.33 -2.74
CA GLU A 22 -3.23 -7.89 -1.94
C GLU A 22 -1.89 -7.33 -2.40
N LEU A 23 -1.06 -6.94 -1.44
CA LEU A 23 0.28 -6.45 -1.64
C LEU A 23 1.28 -7.33 -0.91
N GLU A 24 2.37 -7.68 -1.58
CA GLU A 24 3.53 -8.30 -0.94
C GLU A 24 4.50 -7.21 -0.50
N PHE A 25 4.90 -7.26 0.76
CA PHE A 25 5.92 -6.41 1.35
C PHE A 25 7.13 -7.23 1.79
N GLU A 26 8.31 -6.76 1.42
CA GLU A 26 9.59 -7.34 1.84
C GLU A 26 10.57 -6.24 2.26
N SER A 27 11.29 -6.43 3.36
CA SER A 27 12.37 -5.53 3.76
C SER A 27 13.41 -6.24 4.63
N ASP A 28 14.66 -5.77 4.61
CA ASP A 28 15.69 -6.17 5.58
C ASP A 28 15.98 -5.09 6.64
N SER A 29 15.17 -4.03 6.64
CA SER A 29 15.29 -2.92 7.58
C SER A 29 14.79 -3.32 8.96
N ASN A 30 15.49 -2.88 10.00
CA ASN A 30 15.07 -3.10 11.38
C ASN A 30 13.92 -2.19 11.84
N TRP A 31 13.66 -1.13 11.07
CA TRP A 31 12.54 -0.22 11.25
C TRP A 31 11.98 0.15 9.88
N THR A 32 10.69 -0.03 9.68
CA THR A 32 10.00 0.38 8.45
C THR A 32 8.67 1.03 8.78
N SER A 33 8.35 2.11 8.05
CA SER A 33 7.03 2.71 8.02
C SER A 33 6.50 2.72 6.60
N ILE A 34 5.22 2.40 6.43
CA ILE A 34 4.52 2.51 5.14
C ILE A 34 3.29 3.38 5.39
N GLU A 35 3.15 4.45 4.64
CA GLU A 35 1.98 5.32 4.69
C GLU A 35 1.27 5.29 3.35
N ILE A 36 -0.05 5.08 3.37
CA ILE A 36 -0.89 5.21 2.18
C ILE A 36 -1.38 6.65 2.07
N ARG A 37 -1.38 7.16 0.84
CA ARG A 37 -1.91 8.47 0.47
C ARG A 37 -3.28 8.33 -0.19
N ASP A 38 -3.92 9.47 -0.45
CA ASP A 38 -5.20 9.57 -1.14
C ASP A 38 -6.33 8.83 -0.39
N ASP A 39 -7.35 8.39 -1.12
CA ASP A 39 -8.54 7.73 -0.57
C ASP A 39 -8.36 6.21 -0.32
N ALA A 40 -7.12 5.70 -0.41
CA ALA A 40 -6.84 4.28 -0.17
C ALA A 40 -6.56 3.98 1.31
N GLU A 41 -6.87 2.77 1.76
CA GLU A 41 -6.71 2.36 3.16
C GLU A 41 -6.25 0.91 3.30
N PHE A 42 -5.38 0.65 4.28
CA PHE A 42 -5.10 -0.70 4.76
C PHE A 42 -6.34 -1.28 5.42
N VAL A 43 -6.70 -2.49 5.02
CA VAL A 43 -7.85 -3.23 5.53
C VAL A 43 -7.41 -4.60 6.03
N ASN A 44 -8.28 -5.25 6.81
CA ASN A 44 -8.07 -6.64 7.19
C ASN A 44 -8.13 -7.54 5.95
N ALA A 45 -7.55 -8.73 6.04
CA ALA A 45 -7.71 -9.78 5.04
C ALA A 45 -9.19 -10.03 4.71
N PRO A 46 -9.56 -10.12 3.42
CA PRO A 46 -10.87 -10.61 2.99
C PRO A 46 -11.17 -12.03 3.52
N ALA A 47 -12.43 -12.43 3.45
CA ALA A 47 -12.84 -13.78 3.85
C ALA A 47 -12.12 -14.85 3.00
N GLY A 48 -11.48 -15.82 3.67
CA GLY A 48 -10.69 -16.86 3.00
C GLY A 48 -9.20 -16.52 2.87
N GLU A 49 -8.82 -15.25 3.06
CA GLU A 49 -7.43 -14.80 3.03
C GLU A 49 -6.87 -14.61 4.45
N THR A 50 -5.54 -14.51 4.58
CA THR A 50 -4.88 -14.28 5.87
C THR A 50 -3.71 -13.33 5.72
N MET A 51 -3.62 -12.35 6.63
CA MET A 51 -2.43 -11.52 6.77
C MET A 51 -1.37 -12.28 7.56
N ASN A 52 -0.24 -12.53 6.93
CA ASN A 52 0.92 -13.19 7.48
C ASN A 52 2.06 -12.20 7.61
N VAL A 53 2.85 -12.36 8.67
CA VAL A 53 4.12 -11.67 8.82
C VAL A 53 5.17 -12.64 9.32
N THR A 54 6.32 -12.62 8.66
CA THR A 54 7.49 -13.41 9.03
C THR A 54 8.69 -12.49 9.16
N ALA A 55 9.54 -12.75 10.15
CA ALA A 55 10.77 -12.01 10.37
C ALA A 55 11.83 -12.99 10.86
N LYS A 56 13.00 -13.01 10.21
CA LYS A 56 14.08 -13.96 10.52
C LYS A 56 14.42 -14.05 12.01
N ASP A 57 14.57 -12.89 12.66
CA ASP A 57 14.96 -12.78 14.08
C ASP A 57 13.81 -12.30 14.97
N GLY A 58 12.57 -12.39 14.46
CA GLY A 58 11.36 -11.96 15.12
C GLY A 58 11.09 -10.46 15.08
N LEU A 59 9.80 -10.10 15.24
CA LEU A 59 9.36 -8.72 15.37
C LEU A 59 9.44 -8.27 16.83
N ARG A 60 9.91 -7.05 17.03
CA ARG A 60 9.81 -6.35 18.33
C ARG A 60 8.43 -5.73 18.51
N SER A 61 7.87 -5.16 17.44
CA SER A 61 6.53 -4.59 17.43
C SER A 61 6.05 -4.40 15.99
N TYR A 62 4.75 -4.53 15.76
CA TYR A 62 4.12 -4.07 14.52
C TYR A 62 2.77 -3.44 14.83
N THR A 63 2.38 -2.43 14.05
CA THR A 63 1.05 -1.80 14.12
C THR A 63 0.54 -1.56 12.71
N ILE A 64 -0.73 -1.86 12.49
CA ILE A 64 -1.42 -1.63 11.23
C ILE A 64 -2.62 -0.73 11.53
N SER A 65 -2.69 0.40 10.85
CA SER A 65 -3.79 1.35 10.89
C SER A 65 -4.20 1.69 9.46
N PRO A 66 -5.42 2.23 9.22
CA PRO A 66 -5.92 2.44 7.86
C PRO A 66 -4.98 3.23 6.95
N LYS A 67 -4.21 4.19 7.47
CA LYS A 67 -3.28 4.98 6.65
C LYS A 67 -1.82 4.63 6.84
N LYS A 68 -1.47 3.82 7.85
CA LYS A 68 -0.08 3.69 8.27
C LYS A 68 0.25 2.35 8.91
N ILE A 69 1.38 1.80 8.50
CA ILE A 69 1.98 0.60 9.07
C ILE A 69 3.33 0.95 9.67
N HIS A 70 3.61 0.39 10.85
CA HIS A 70 4.92 0.45 11.48
C HIS A 70 5.40 -0.96 11.81
N ILE A 71 6.64 -1.25 11.44
CA ILE A 71 7.28 -2.54 11.69
C ILE A 71 8.63 -2.26 12.35
N ARG A 72 8.89 -2.97 13.45
CA ARG A 72 10.20 -3.00 14.11
C ARG A 72 10.61 -4.45 14.31
N SER A 73 11.77 -4.83 13.80
CA SER A 73 12.43 -6.10 14.15
C SER A 73 13.55 -5.87 15.15
N ARG A 74 14.04 -6.95 15.77
CA ARG A 74 15.14 -6.86 16.75
C ARG A 74 16.47 -6.50 16.10
N THR A 75 16.71 -7.02 14.92
CA THR A 75 17.95 -6.90 14.14
C THR A 75 17.60 -6.64 12.68
N ARG A 76 18.59 -6.23 11.88
CA ARG A 76 18.43 -6.29 10.41
C ARG A 76 18.32 -7.75 9.99
N GLY A 77 17.36 -8.02 9.14
CA GLY A 77 17.03 -9.37 8.70
C GLY A 77 15.75 -9.33 7.88
N GLN A 78 15.56 -10.34 7.03
CA GLN A 78 14.43 -10.37 6.12
C GLN A 78 13.11 -10.42 6.89
N ILE A 79 12.20 -9.52 6.49
CA ILE A 79 10.82 -9.42 6.92
C ILE A 79 9.95 -9.56 5.68
N ASN A 80 9.00 -10.48 5.69
CA ASN A 80 7.98 -10.62 4.65
C ASN A 80 6.60 -10.47 5.26
N MET A 81 5.72 -9.74 4.59
CA MET A 81 4.35 -9.52 5.01
C MET A 81 3.44 -9.41 3.79
N ASN A 82 2.24 -9.98 3.84
CA ASN A 82 1.19 -9.63 2.90
C ASN A 82 0.20 -8.65 3.54
N LEU A 83 -0.25 -7.70 2.74
CA LEU A 83 -1.07 -6.55 3.14
C LEU A 83 -2.27 -6.44 2.22
N PHE A 84 -3.40 -5.96 2.75
CA PHE A 84 -4.59 -5.71 1.95
C PHE A 84 -4.89 -4.22 1.93
N VAL A 85 -5.10 -3.67 0.74
CA VAL A 85 -5.42 -2.26 0.53
C VAL A 85 -6.71 -2.15 -0.22
N ARG A 86 -7.64 -1.38 0.33
CA ARG A 86 -8.82 -0.94 -0.38
C ARG A 86 -8.51 0.39 -1.05
N SER A 87 -8.80 0.49 -2.34
CA SER A 87 -8.55 1.71 -3.11
C SER A 87 -9.60 1.89 -4.19
N PRO A 88 -10.14 3.11 -4.38
CA PRO A 88 -10.93 3.44 -5.57
C PRO A 88 -10.05 3.68 -6.81
N ASN A 89 -8.73 3.81 -6.63
CA ASN A 89 -7.77 4.14 -7.67
C ASN A 89 -6.95 2.92 -8.14
N ASN A 90 -6.57 2.92 -9.41
CA ASN A 90 -5.68 1.92 -10.01
C ASN A 90 -4.20 2.12 -9.67
N VAL A 91 -3.83 3.26 -9.08
CA VAL A 91 -2.47 3.56 -8.62
C VAL A 91 -2.54 3.93 -7.15
N LEU A 92 -1.66 3.32 -6.36
CA LEU A 92 -1.52 3.55 -4.93
C LEU A 92 -0.36 4.49 -4.66
N GLY A 93 -0.66 5.67 -4.12
CA GLY A 93 0.34 6.56 -3.55
C GLY A 93 0.81 6.05 -2.18
N LEU A 94 2.12 5.95 -2.01
CA LEU A 94 2.76 5.45 -0.80
C LEU A 94 3.86 6.40 -0.32
N THR A 95 4.15 6.38 0.98
CA THR A 95 5.43 6.85 1.53
C THR A 95 6.08 5.72 2.30
N ILE A 96 7.29 5.33 1.90
CA ILE A 96 8.02 4.23 2.51
C ILE A 96 9.23 4.80 3.23
N CYS A 97 9.31 4.55 4.54
CA CYS A 97 10.46 4.92 5.36
C CYS A 97 11.23 3.72 5.85
N LYS A 98 12.55 3.83 5.92
CA LYS A 98 13.48 2.77 6.34
C LYS A 98 14.48 3.25 7.38
N GLY A 99 14.96 2.34 8.22
CA GLY A 99 15.84 2.64 9.35
C GLY A 99 17.30 2.90 8.95
N SER A 100 17.72 2.46 7.76
CA SER A 100 19.08 2.68 7.25
C SER A 100 19.11 2.97 5.75
N ALA A 101 20.09 3.77 5.32
CA ALA A 101 20.37 3.97 3.90
C ALA A 101 20.78 2.65 3.20
N SER A 102 21.36 1.70 3.93
CA SER A 102 21.82 0.41 3.40
C SER A 102 20.77 -0.70 3.40
N SER A 103 19.57 -0.45 3.91
CA SER A 103 18.46 -1.42 3.88
C SER A 103 17.61 -1.21 2.63
N TYR A 104 16.95 -2.29 2.21
CA TYR A 104 16.00 -2.28 1.11
C TYR A 104 14.57 -2.48 1.62
N THR A 105 13.63 -2.00 0.82
CA THR A 105 12.21 -2.24 1.01
C THR A 105 11.56 -2.39 -0.36
N TRP A 106 10.75 -3.43 -0.52
CA TRP A 106 9.99 -3.72 -1.73
C TRP A 106 8.52 -3.83 -1.36
N ILE A 107 7.68 -3.27 -2.21
CA ILE A 107 6.24 -3.50 -2.17
C ILE A 107 5.76 -3.83 -3.58
N LYS A 108 4.93 -4.87 -3.68
CA LYS A 108 4.44 -5.37 -4.96
C LYS A 108 2.94 -5.57 -4.89
N SER A 109 2.26 -5.29 -5.99
CA SER A 109 0.97 -5.86 -6.31
C SER A 109 1.18 -7.01 -7.30
N GLU A 110 0.11 -7.69 -7.72
CA GLU A 110 0.17 -8.64 -8.83
C GLU A 110 0.68 -7.99 -10.14
N GLN A 111 0.45 -6.70 -10.33
CA GLN A 111 0.67 -6.00 -11.60
C GLN A 111 1.99 -5.22 -11.63
N SER A 112 2.52 -4.81 -10.49
CA SER A 112 3.76 -4.03 -10.45
C SER A 112 4.56 -4.25 -9.19
N ARG A 113 5.86 -3.98 -9.30
CA ARG A 113 6.81 -4.01 -8.19
C ARG A 113 7.43 -2.63 -8.06
N GLN A 114 7.24 -2.01 -6.90
CA GLN A 114 8.04 -0.87 -6.51
C GLN A 114 9.30 -1.37 -5.80
N LYS A 115 10.44 -0.89 -6.28
CA LYS A 115 11.74 -1.11 -5.65
C LYS A 115 12.23 0.22 -5.09
N ASN A 116 12.47 0.29 -3.80
CA ASN A 116 13.21 1.39 -3.21
C ASN A 116 14.72 1.06 -3.24
N ASP A 117 15.41 1.51 -4.29
CA ASP A 117 16.87 1.48 -4.42
C ASP A 117 17.40 2.91 -4.36
N LEU A 118 17.81 3.35 -3.17
CA LEU A 118 18.45 4.65 -3.02
C LEU A 118 19.93 4.54 -2.73
N LYS A 119 20.67 5.39 -3.44
CA LYS A 119 22.04 5.77 -3.14
C LYS A 119 22.12 6.92 -2.13
N GLU A 120 21.02 7.62 -1.86
CA GLU A 120 20.95 8.77 -0.95
C GLU A 120 20.30 8.42 0.39
N ARG A 121 20.70 9.13 1.46
CA ARG A 121 20.32 8.91 2.87
C ARG A 121 18.85 9.22 3.19
N ASN A 122 17.97 9.40 2.21
CA ASN A 122 16.60 9.77 2.50
C ASN A 122 15.89 8.63 3.22
N HIS A 123 15.48 8.93 4.46
CA HIS A 123 14.85 7.99 5.38
C HIS A 123 13.42 7.61 4.94
N CYS A 124 12.76 8.45 4.14
CA CYS A 124 11.37 8.35 3.73
C CYS A 124 11.20 8.79 2.29
N GLU A 125 10.50 8.00 1.47
CA GLU A 125 10.32 8.30 0.06
C GLU A 125 8.89 8.12 -0.43
N PRO A 126 8.42 9.05 -1.29
CA PRO A 126 7.19 8.81 -2.03
C PRO A 126 7.40 7.67 -3.05
N ALA A 127 6.40 6.82 -3.14
CA ALA A 127 6.33 5.72 -4.09
C ALA A 127 4.94 5.71 -4.73
N ALA A 128 4.87 5.22 -5.97
CA ALA A 128 3.61 4.92 -6.64
C ALA A 128 3.63 3.45 -7.06
N LEU A 129 2.57 2.73 -6.75
CA LEU A 129 2.41 1.32 -7.08
C LEU A 129 1.17 1.14 -7.94
N VAL A 130 1.33 0.57 -9.13
CA VAL A 130 0.18 0.26 -9.99
C VAL A 130 -0.51 -0.97 -9.42
N LEU A 131 -1.79 -0.83 -9.05
CA LEU A 131 -2.62 -1.90 -8.51
C LEU A 131 -3.31 -2.69 -9.62
N ASN A 132 -3.76 -2.01 -10.67
CA ASN A 132 -4.40 -2.62 -11.83
C ASN A 132 -4.05 -1.86 -13.12
N LEU A 133 -3.81 -2.57 -14.22
CA LEU A 133 -3.52 -2.02 -15.54
C LEU A 133 -4.77 -2.00 -16.44
N PHE A 134 -5.94 -1.63 -15.87
CA PHE A 134 -7.27 -1.68 -16.48
C PHE A 134 -7.95 -3.06 -16.37
#